data_AF-A0A075FRJ9-F1
#
_entry.id   AF-A0A075FRJ9-F1
#
_cell.length_a   1.000
_cell.length_b   1.000
_cell.length_c   1.000
_cell.angle_alpha   90.00
_cell.angle_beta   90.00
_cell.angle_gamma   90.00
#
_symmetry.space_group_name_H-M   'P 1'
#
loop_
_entity.id
_entity.type
_entity.pdbx_description
1 polymer ?
#
loop_
_entity_poly.entity_id
_entity_poly.type
_entity_poly.pdbx_seq_one_letter_code
_entity_poly.pdbx_strand_id
1 'polypeptide(L)'
;MPKSHNELSDACAKLEKHFREPQDIEFTIEQGKFYLLQTRTAKMSAGALVKTSVDMVKEKLIDKNMALTRIPAQQLEALLHRTMDESKIKEHQQLAKGIAASPGAASGIAIFDVKKAIELGEAGKKVILVRKETKPEDVPAFFSAEGILTSLGGKSSHAAIVSRGMGKPCIVGCAELKIDYDNNTCTANGMTIKENDMISIDGSIGTIFIGEVPTVEPEVTKDFQTILSWAQNAKQLGIRANADTPDAAKLARQYGAQGIGLCRTERMFNEIDRIGLFVEMIMAQSAEERNQVLKNYKNYRKVIS
;
A
#
# COMPACT_ATOMS: atom_id res chain seq x y z
N MET A 1 27.68 36.80 5.97
CA MET A 1 29.08 36.35 5.79
C MET A 1 29.24 35.73 4.39
N PRO A 2 29.54 36.51 3.34
CA PRO A 2 29.59 36.00 1.97
C PRO A 2 30.67 34.94 1.73
N LYS A 3 31.84 35.11 2.37
CA LYS A 3 32.97 34.18 2.26
C LYS A 3 32.62 32.78 2.76
N SER A 4 32.09 32.66 3.98
CA SER A 4 31.71 31.37 4.57
C SER A 4 30.53 30.71 3.84
N HIS A 5 29.64 31.49 3.23
CA HIS A 5 28.58 30.96 2.36
C HIS A 5 29.16 30.30 1.10
N ASN A 6 30.16 30.91 0.47
CA ASN A 6 30.84 30.31 -0.68
C ASN A 6 31.59 29.03 -0.28
N GLU A 7 32.28 29.04 0.86
CA GLU A 7 32.95 27.84 1.40
C GLU A 7 31.96 26.69 1.66
N LEU A 8 30.78 26.99 2.20
CA LEU A 8 29.69 26.03 2.38
C LEU A 8 29.17 25.51 1.04
N SER A 9 28.89 26.39 0.07
CA SER A 9 28.40 26.01 -1.26
C SER A 9 29.39 25.09 -1.99
N ASP A 10 30.69 25.41 -1.91
CA ASP A 10 31.76 24.58 -2.47
C ASP A 10 31.85 23.23 -1.77
N ALA A 11 31.68 23.18 -0.45
CA ALA A 11 31.65 21.94 0.31
C ALA A 11 30.47 21.06 -0.08
N CYS A 12 29.26 21.62 -0.18
CA CYS A 12 28.06 20.91 -0.64
C CYS A 12 28.27 20.27 -2.03
N ALA A 13 28.75 21.06 -3.00
CA ALA A 13 28.99 20.58 -4.36
C ALA A 13 30.07 19.48 -4.40
N LYS A 14 31.14 19.61 -3.60
CA LYS A 14 32.19 18.58 -3.49
C LYS A 14 31.66 17.29 -2.88
N LEU A 15 30.88 17.38 -1.80
CA LEU A 15 30.33 16.22 -1.11
C LEU A 15 29.32 15.48 -2.00
N GLU A 16 28.39 16.19 -2.63
CA GLU A 16 27.43 15.59 -3.55
C GLU A 16 28.13 14.93 -4.74
N LYS A 17 29.16 15.57 -5.30
CA LYS A 17 29.94 14.98 -6.40
C LYS A 17 30.73 13.74 -5.96
N HIS A 18 31.26 13.75 -4.74
CA HIS A 18 32.05 12.66 -4.19
C HIS A 18 31.18 11.44 -3.86
N PHE A 19 30.11 11.64 -3.09
CA PHE A 19 29.20 10.57 -2.66
C PHE A 19 28.17 10.17 -3.71
N ARG A 20 27.96 11.02 -4.72
CA ARG A 20 26.94 10.85 -5.77
C ARG A 20 25.55 10.64 -5.18
N GLU A 21 25.25 11.45 -4.17
CA GLU A 21 24.02 11.35 -3.37
C GLU A 21 23.84 12.67 -2.60
N PRO A 22 22.61 13.24 -2.52
CA PRO A 22 22.32 14.36 -1.64
C PRO A 22 22.78 14.11 -0.20
N GLN A 23 23.43 15.10 0.39
CA GLN A 23 24.00 15.00 1.73
C GLN A 23 23.26 15.88 2.73
N ASP A 24 22.99 15.32 3.90
CA ASP A 24 22.62 16.02 5.11
C ASP A 24 23.91 16.34 5.88
N ILE A 25 24.20 17.63 6.08
CA ILE A 25 25.46 18.12 6.62
C ILE A 25 25.25 18.98 7.87
N GLU A 26 26.16 18.83 8.82
CA GLU A 26 26.26 19.69 9.99
C GLU A 26 27.57 20.48 9.90
N PHE A 27 27.48 21.79 10.07
CA PHE A 27 28.63 22.69 9.98
C PHE A 27 28.54 23.78 11.05
N THR A 28 29.68 24.38 11.36
CA THR A 28 29.75 25.56 12.22
C THR A 28 30.67 26.61 11.62
N ILE A 29 30.46 27.87 12.01
CA ILE A 29 31.33 28.99 11.66
C ILE A 29 31.82 29.59 12.96
N GLU A 30 33.11 29.40 13.25
CA GLU A 30 33.75 29.94 14.45
C GLU A 30 34.77 30.99 14.03
N GLN A 31 34.64 32.21 14.57
CA GLN A 31 35.53 33.34 14.27
C GLN A 31 35.72 33.59 12.76
N GLY A 32 34.67 33.39 11.97
CA GLY A 32 34.70 33.59 10.51
C GLY A 32 35.34 32.44 9.72
N LYS A 33 35.70 31.33 10.37
CA LYS A 33 36.23 30.12 9.73
C LYS A 33 35.17 29.02 9.69
N PHE A 34 34.98 28.44 8.51
CA PHE A 34 34.05 27.35 8.26
C PHE A 34 34.63 26.00 8.70
N TYR A 35 33.80 25.19 9.37
CA TYR A 35 34.13 23.82 9.76
C TYR A 35 32.95 22.90 9.42
N LEU A 36 33.24 21.81 8.72
CA LEU A 36 32.29 20.71 8.51
C LEU A 36 32.42 19.71 9.67
N LEU A 37 31.32 19.45 10.36
CA LEU A 37 31.30 18.58 11.55
C LEU A 37 30.88 17.15 11.17
N GLN A 38 29.84 17.04 10.34
CA GLN A 38 29.28 15.75 9.93
C GLN A 38 28.69 15.84 8.53
N THR A 39 28.72 14.72 7.82
CA THR A 39 27.97 14.50 6.58
C THR A 39 27.41 13.09 6.59
N ARG A 40 26.21 12.92 6.04
CA ARG A 40 25.59 11.61 5.79
C ARG A 40 24.65 11.71 4.60
N THR A 41 24.29 10.58 4.02
CA THR A 41 23.21 10.52 3.01
C THR A 41 21.93 11.12 3.58
N ALA A 42 21.34 12.05 2.82
CA ALA A 42 20.08 12.68 3.19
C ALA A 42 18.95 11.64 3.20
N LYS A 43 18.12 11.66 4.24
CA LYS A 43 16.86 10.92 4.24
C LYS A 43 15.86 11.67 3.37
N MET A 44 15.21 10.96 2.47
CA MET A 44 14.32 11.54 1.47
C MET A 44 13.04 10.73 1.36
N SER A 45 11.95 11.39 1.01
CA SER A 45 10.71 10.73 0.60
C SER A 45 10.89 10.02 -0.74
N ALA A 46 9.98 9.11 -1.08
CA ALA A 46 9.99 8.42 -2.37
C ALA A 46 9.96 9.39 -3.56
N GLY A 47 9.16 10.46 -3.46
CA GLY A 47 9.07 11.50 -4.49
C GLY A 47 10.38 12.26 -4.65
N ALA A 48 11.03 12.61 -3.53
CA ALA A 48 12.34 13.27 -3.55
C ALA A 48 13.40 12.36 -4.18
N LEU A 49 13.46 11.08 -3.81
CA LEU A 49 14.39 10.11 -4.39
C LEU A 49 14.23 9.96 -5.90
N VAL A 50 12.98 9.89 -6.38
CA VAL A 50 12.69 9.86 -7.82
C VAL A 50 13.17 11.13 -8.50
N LYS A 51 12.85 12.30 -7.95
CA LYS A 51 13.25 13.60 -8.50
C LYS A 51 14.77 13.73 -8.58
N THR A 52 15.46 13.51 -7.46
CA THR A 52 16.93 13.62 -7.40
C THR A 52 17.60 12.60 -8.30
N SER A 53 17.05 11.39 -8.42
CA SER A 53 17.61 10.37 -9.32
C SER A 53 17.50 10.80 -10.78
N VAL A 54 16.39 11.42 -11.18
CA VAL A 54 16.23 11.92 -12.54
C VAL A 54 17.14 13.12 -12.81
N ASP A 55 17.23 14.06 -11.90
CA ASP A 55 18.09 15.25 -12.03
C ASP A 55 19.56 14.88 -12.09
N MET A 56 20.03 14.01 -11.20
CA MET A 56 21.44 13.60 -11.14
C MET A 56 21.86 12.80 -12.39
N VAL A 57 20.94 12.12 -13.07
CA VAL A 57 21.20 11.54 -14.41
C VAL A 57 21.30 12.62 -15.47
N LYS A 58 20.43 13.64 -15.45
CA LYS A 58 20.50 14.79 -16.38
C LYS A 58 21.80 15.56 -16.22
N GLU A 59 22.26 15.71 -14.99
CA GLU A 59 23.54 16.35 -14.61
C GLU A 59 24.76 15.46 -14.85
N LYS A 60 24.56 14.20 -15.25
CA LYS A 60 25.62 13.20 -15.48
C LYS A 60 26.43 12.87 -14.23
N LEU A 61 25.86 13.08 -13.05
CA LEU A 61 26.47 12.70 -11.77
C LEU A 61 26.37 11.19 -11.52
N ILE A 62 25.25 10.60 -11.93
CA ILE A 62 25.01 9.15 -11.91
C ILE A 62 24.51 8.66 -13.26
N ASP A 63 24.67 7.36 -13.50
CA ASP A 63 24.03 6.72 -14.65
C ASP A 63 22.63 6.20 -14.30
N LYS A 64 21.90 5.72 -15.32
CA LYS A 64 20.54 5.20 -15.16
C LYS A 64 20.49 3.95 -14.29
N ASN A 65 21.53 3.12 -14.28
CA ASN A 65 21.54 1.90 -13.46
C ASN A 65 21.66 2.24 -11.98
N MET A 66 22.53 3.17 -11.64
CA MET A 66 22.69 3.70 -10.29
C MET A 66 21.42 4.43 -9.81
N ALA A 67 20.77 5.18 -10.71
CA ALA A 67 19.47 5.79 -10.43
C ALA A 67 18.38 4.76 -10.09
N LEU A 68 18.39 3.59 -10.75
CA LEU A 68 17.44 2.51 -10.48
C LEU A 68 17.76 1.76 -9.18
N THR A 69 19.04 1.48 -8.90
CA THR A 69 19.41 0.66 -7.74
C THR A 69 19.42 1.41 -6.41
N ARG A 70 19.52 2.74 -6.44
CA ARG A 70 19.47 3.56 -5.21
C ARG A 70 18.06 3.76 -4.65
N ILE A 71 17.02 3.55 -5.45
CA ILE A 71 15.63 3.70 -5.00
C ILE A 71 15.15 2.36 -4.45
N PRO A 72 14.88 2.22 -3.15
CA PRO A 72 14.29 1.00 -2.60
C PRO A 72 12.90 0.77 -3.20
N ALA A 73 12.67 -0.42 -3.75
CA ALA A 73 11.40 -0.74 -4.42
C ALA A 73 10.18 -0.54 -3.51
N GLN A 74 10.32 -0.81 -2.20
CA GLN A 74 9.25 -0.63 -1.21
C GLN A 74 8.87 0.85 -1.05
N GLN A 75 9.81 1.78 -1.22
CA GLN A 75 9.49 3.20 -1.12
C GLN A 75 8.68 3.68 -2.33
N LEU A 76 8.78 3.03 -3.50
CA LEU A 76 7.93 3.37 -4.64
C LEU A 76 6.45 3.07 -4.39
N GLU A 77 6.12 2.18 -3.44
CA GLU A 77 4.72 1.94 -3.06
C GLU A 77 4.06 3.21 -2.49
N ALA A 78 4.84 4.09 -1.84
CA ALA A 78 4.36 5.38 -1.34
C ALA A 78 3.95 6.36 -2.45
N LEU A 79 4.35 6.13 -3.69
CA LEU A 79 3.91 6.91 -4.87
C LEU A 79 2.66 6.35 -5.52
N LEU A 80 2.22 5.16 -5.11
CA LEU A 80 1.06 4.46 -5.66
C LEU A 80 -0.10 4.42 -4.67
N HIS A 81 0.19 4.53 -3.38
CA HIS A 81 -0.77 4.46 -2.29
C HIS A 81 -0.65 5.68 -1.39
N ARG A 82 -1.78 6.11 -0.84
CA ARG A 82 -1.83 7.10 0.24
C ARG A 82 -0.94 6.64 1.39
N THR A 83 -0.14 7.54 1.97
CA THR A 83 0.77 7.24 3.08
C THR A 83 0.49 8.13 4.29
N MET A 84 1.01 7.76 5.47
CA MET A 84 0.93 8.63 6.66
C MET A 84 1.96 9.75 6.57
N ASP A 85 1.62 10.91 7.10
CA ASP A 85 2.56 12.01 7.25
C ASP A 85 3.61 11.68 8.33
N GLU A 86 4.83 11.35 7.91
CA GLU A 86 5.94 10.98 8.79
C GLU A 86 6.26 12.04 9.85
N SER A 87 5.99 13.32 9.58
CA SER A 87 6.22 14.39 10.56
C SER A 87 5.23 14.33 11.72
N LYS A 88 4.03 13.79 11.48
CA LYS A 88 2.91 13.69 12.42
C LYS A 88 2.80 12.33 13.11
N ILE A 89 3.43 11.29 12.57
CA ILE A 89 3.45 9.96 13.19
C ILE A 89 3.95 10.01 14.64
N LYS A 90 4.98 10.82 14.94
CA LYS A 90 5.56 10.92 16.29
C LYS A 90 4.63 11.55 17.34
N GLU A 91 3.59 12.26 16.91
CA GLU A 91 2.60 12.87 17.78
C GLU A 91 1.53 11.86 18.22
N HIS A 92 1.50 10.67 17.63
CA HIS A 92 0.48 9.65 17.84
C HIS A 92 1.03 8.43 18.55
N GLN A 93 0.22 7.85 19.44
CA GLN A 93 0.59 6.66 20.18
C GLN A 93 0.41 5.42 19.30
N GLN A 94 1.48 4.64 19.15
CA GLN A 94 1.42 3.34 18.49
C GLN A 94 0.66 2.36 19.39
N LEU A 95 -0.43 1.80 18.87
CA LEU A 95 -1.22 0.77 19.54
C LEU A 95 -0.49 -0.58 19.52
N ALA A 96 -0.15 -1.04 18.32
CA ALA A 96 0.38 -2.37 18.07
C ALA A 96 1.05 -2.44 16.69
N LYS A 97 1.75 -3.55 16.42
CA LYS A 97 2.34 -3.85 15.12
C LYS A 97 1.97 -5.24 14.65
N GLY A 98 1.59 -5.36 13.39
CA GLY A 98 1.27 -6.63 12.73
C GLY A 98 2.08 -6.84 11.46
N ILE A 99 1.61 -7.76 10.64
CA ILE A 99 2.21 -8.08 9.35
C ILE A 99 1.60 -7.14 8.30
N ALA A 100 2.45 -6.31 7.68
CA ALA A 100 2.13 -5.54 6.49
C ALA A 100 1.67 -6.47 5.36
N ALA A 101 0.36 -6.51 5.10
CA ALA A 101 -0.26 -7.42 4.14
C ALA A 101 -0.60 -6.71 2.83
N SER A 102 -1.12 -5.48 2.91
CA SER A 102 -1.46 -4.66 1.75
C SER A 102 -1.07 -3.21 2.04
N PRO A 103 -0.30 -2.56 1.16
CA PRO A 103 0.25 -1.23 1.41
C PRO A 103 -0.81 -0.13 1.45
N GLY A 104 -0.39 1.02 1.98
CA GLY A 104 -1.18 2.25 2.08
C GLY A 104 -1.59 2.61 3.51
N ALA A 105 -2.07 3.84 3.68
CA ALA A 105 -2.52 4.38 4.95
C ALA A 105 -4.02 4.67 4.93
N ALA A 106 -4.71 4.30 6.01
CA ALA A 106 -6.12 4.56 6.20
C ALA A 106 -6.39 4.99 7.65
N SER A 107 -7.29 5.94 7.81
CA SER A 107 -7.76 6.43 9.11
C SER A 107 -9.27 6.36 9.13
N GLY A 108 -9.84 5.85 10.22
CA GLY A 108 -11.27 5.66 10.34
C GLY A 108 -11.68 5.10 11.69
N ILE A 109 -12.99 5.00 11.88
CA ILE A 109 -13.57 4.46 13.11
C ILE A 109 -13.43 2.94 13.14
N ALA A 110 -12.99 2.39 14.27
CA ALA A 110 -12.85 0.96 14.47
C ALA A 110 -14.23 0.28 14.59
N ILE A 111 -14.50 -0.70 13.71
CA ILE A 111 -15.75 -1.47 13.72
C ILE A 111 -15.43 -2.97 13.73
N PHE A 112 -16.11 -3.71 14.60
CA PHE A 112 -15.89 -5.15 14.82
C PHE A 112 -16.92 -6.05 14.10
N ASP A 113 -18.09 -5.48 13.81
CA ASP A 113 -19.20 -6.14 13.11
C ASP A 113 -19.21 -5.82 11.61
N VAL A 114 -19.44 -6.85 10.81
CA VAL A 114 -19.37 -6.78 9.34
C VAL A 114 -20.56 -6.01 8.77
N LYS A 115 -21.77 -6.23 9.28
CA LYS A 115 -22.98 -5.56 8.79
C LYS A 115 -22.91 -4.07 9.08
N LYS A 116 -22.48 -3.73 10.30
CA LYS A 116 -22.28 -2.34 10.72
C LYS A 116 -21.19 -1.64 9.91
N ALA A 117 -20.10 -2.33 9.58
CA ALA A 117 -19.06 -1.77 8.73
C ALA A 117 -19.57 -1.44 7.31
N ILE A 118 -20.43 -2.30 6.75
CA ILE A 118 -21.09 -2.06 5.46
C ILE A 118 -21.99 -0.84 5.56
N GLU A 119 -22.91 -0.81 6.52
CA GLU A 119 -23.90 0.27 6.70
C GLU A 119 -23.21 1.63 6.89
N LEU A 120 -22.19 1.71 7.76
CA LEU A 120 -21.49 2.96 8.04
C LEU A 120 -20.62 3.41 6.85
N GLY A 121 -19.98 2.47 6.15
CA GLY A 121 -19.18 2.79 4.97
C GLY A 121 -20.04 3.23 3.78
N GLU A 122 -21.20 2.62 3.57
CA GLU A 122 -22.19 3.06 2.56
C GLU A 122 -22.78 4.44 2.91
N ALA A 123 -22.90 4.75 4.20
CA ALA A 123 -23.24 6.09 4.69
C ALA A 123 -22.08 7.11 4.59
N GLY A 124 -20.94 6.72 4.01
CA GLY A 124 -19.79 7.59 3.75
C GLY A 124 -18.85 7.80 4.94
N LYS A 125 -18.99 7.04 6.03
CA LYS A 125 -18.04 7.10 7.14
C LYS A 125 -16.80 6.28 6.82
N LYS A 126 -15.62 6.80 7.18
CA LYS A 126 -14.36 6.07 7.07
C LYS A 126 -14.31 4.98 8.15
N VAL A 127 -14.32 3.71 7.75
CA VAL A 127 -14.35 2.56 8.67
C VAL A 127 -13.07 1.76 8.57
N ILE A 128 -12.51 1.35 9.72
CA ILE A 128 -11.47 0.31 9.79
C ILE A 128 -12.12 -0.96 10.34
N LEU A 129 -12.17 -2.01 9.52
CA LEU A 129 -12.74 -3.30 9.90
C LEU A 129 -11.73 -4.09 10.74
N VAL A 130 -12.06 -4.37 12.00
CA VAL A 130 -11.21 -5.09 12.94
C VAL A 130 -11.78 -6.48 13.23
N ARG A 131 -11.01 -7.53 12.90
CA ARG A 131 -11.46 -8.92 12.99
C ARG A 131 -10.38 -9.84 13.57
N LYS A 132 -10.73 -10.97 14.16
CA LYS A 132 -9.74 -12.00 14.50
C LYS A 132 -9.19 -12.63 13.23
N GLU A 133 -10.10 -13.04 12.36
CA GLU A 133 -9.87 -13.54 11.02
C GLU A 133 -11.05 -13.13 10.14
N THR A 134 -10.84 -13.15 8.81
CA THR A 134 -11.89 -12.86 7.83
C THR A 134 -12.25 -14.10 7.03
N LYS A 135 -13.50 -14.13 6.59
CA LYS A 135 -14.10 -15.20 5.80
C LYS A 135 -14.58 -14.65 4.45
N PRO A 136 -14.87 -15.52 3.46
CA PRO A 136 -15.42 -15.08 2.17
C PRO A 136 -16.72 -14.26 2.28
N GLU A 137 -17.54 -14.55 3.27
CA GLU A 137 -18.79 -13.80 3.58
C GLU A 137 -18.53 -12.35 4.00
N ASP A 138 -17.32 -12.01 4.45
CA ASP A 138 -16.96 -10.66 4.88
C ASP A 138 -16.56 -9.74 3.71
N VAL A 139 -16.37 -10.27 2.50
CA VAL A 139 -15.90 -9.52 1.32
C VAL A 139 -16.72 -8.25 1.03
N PRO A 140 -18.07 -8.23 1.16
CA PRO A 140 -18.84 -7.00 1.00
C PRO A 140 -18.36 -5.86 1.92
N ALA A 141 -17.98 -6.15 3.16
CA ALA A 141 -17.48 -5.13 4.09
C ALA A 141 -16.10 -4.58 3.70
N PHE A 142 -15.31 -5.32 2.91
CA PHE A 142 -14.03 -4.81 2.42
C PHE A 142 -14.24 -3.66 1.44
N PHE A 143 -15.31 -3.67 0.64
CA PHE A 143 -15.63 -2.57 -0.27
C PHE A 143 -16.00 -1.30 0.50
N SER A 144 -16.70 -1.42 1.63
CA SER A 144 -17.15 -0.30 2.45
C SER A 144 -16.09 0.20 3.46
N ALA A 145 -15.11 -0.63 3.86
CA ALA A 145 -14.07 -0.24 4.81
C ALA A 145 -12.88 0.47 4.14
N GLU A 146 -12.30 1.49 4.75
CA GLU A 146 -11.06 2.13 4.27
C GLU A 146 -9.82 1.24 4.50
N GLY A 147 -9.87 0.36 5.50
CA GLY A 147 -8.76 -0.49 5.86
C GLY A 147 -9.18 -1.72 6.67
N ILE A 148 -8.34 -2.75 6.65
CA ILE A 148 -8.62 -4.04 7.28
C ILE A 148 -7.52 -4.35 8.29
N LEU A 149 -7.92 -4.75 9.50
CA LEU A 149 -7.02 -5.15 10.58
C LEU A 149 -7.42 -6.51 11.12
N THR A 150 -6.49 -7.48 11.12
CA THR A 150 -6.71 -8.78 11.73
C THR A 150 -5.70 -9.19 12.79
N SER A 151 -6.17 -9.84 13.85
CA SER A 151 -5.28 -10.37 14.91
C SER A 151 -4.59 -11.68 14.49
N LEU A 152 -5.21 -12.46 13.61
CA LEU A 152 -4.69 -13.71 13.06
C LEU A 152 -4.44 -13.61 11.55
N GLY A 153 -3.74 -14.61 11.02
CA GLY A 153 -3.44 -14.74 9.58
C GLY A 153 -2.04 -14.26 9.19
N GLY A 154 -1.52 -14.80 8.09
CA GLY A 154 -0.23 -14.43 7.51
C GLY A 154 -0.36 -13.62 6.22
N LYS A 155 0.77 -13.35 5.55
CA LYS A 155 0.81 -12.63 4.26
C LYS A 155 -0.03 -13.28 3.16
N SER A 156 -0.35 -14.56 3.27
CA SER A 156 -1.18 -15.35 2.34
C SER A 156 -2.60 -15.61 2.86
N SER A 157 -3.03 -14.95 3.95
CA SER A 157 -4.38 -15.11 4.48
C SER A 157 -5.44 -14.54 3.53
N HIS A 158 -6.70 -14.92 3.77
CA HIS A 158 -7.85 -14.40 3.04
C HIS A 158 -7.87 -12.86 3.03
N ALA A 159 -7.79 -12.22 4.20
CA ALA A 159 -7.70 -10.75 4.33
C ALA A 159 -6.57 -10.17 3.46
N ALA A 160 -5.36 -10.72 3.56
CA ALA A 160 -4.21 -10.19 2.83
C ALA A 160 -4.39 -10.28 1.30
N ILE A 161 -4.95 -11.39 0.82
CA ILE A 161 -5.15 -11.63 -0.62
C ILE A 161 -6.27 -10.76 -1.19
N VAL A 162 -7.36 -10.58 -0.44
CA VAL A 162 -8.51 -9.76 -0.86
C VAL A 162 -8.15 -8.28 -0.82
N SER A 163 -7.60 -7.79 0.30
CA SER A 163 -7.24 -6.37 0.44
C SER A 163 -6.21 -5.92 -0.58
N ARG A 164 -5.19 -6.74 -0.90
CA ARG A 164 -4.24 -6.44 -1.99
C ARG A 164 -4.91 -6.35 -3.35
N GLY A 165 -5.87 -7.24 -3.63
CA GLY A 165 -6.63 -7.20 -4.88
C GLY A 165 -7.49 -5.95 -5.02
N MET A 166 -7.95 -5.39 -3.89
CA MET A 166 -8.76 -4.18 -3.82
C MET A 166 -7.94 -2.90 -3.62
N GLY A 167 -6.62 -3.00 -3.45
CA GLY A 167 -5.75 -1.85 -3.17
C GLY A 167 -6.02 -1.18 -1.82
N LYS A 168 -6.57 -1.91 -0.84
CA LYS A 168 -6.89 -1.37 0.48
C LYS A 168 -5.80 -1.67 1.51
N PRO A 169 -5.43 -0.73 2.38
CA PRO A 169 -4.51 -0.95 3.49
C PRO A 169 -4.94 -2.14 4.35
N CYS A 170 -4.00 -3.05 4.61
CA CYS A 170 -4.30 -4.25 5.38
C CYS A 170 -3.13 -4.67 6.25
N ILE A 171 -3.43 -4.90 7.53
CA ILE A 171 -2.50 -5.44 8.51
C ILE A 171 -3.12 -6.73 9.05
N VAL A 172 -2.36 -7.82 9.02
CA VAL A 172 -2.82 -9.13 9.48
C VAL A 172 -1.90 -9.70 10.55
N GLY A 173 -2.36 -10.69 11.30
CA GLY A 173 -1.51 -11.39 12.26
C GLY A 173 -0.98 -10.52 13.39
N CYS A 174 -1.73 -9.48 13.79
CA CYS A 174 -1.36 -8.67 14.94
C CYS A 174 -1.75 -9.39 16.24
N ALA A 175 -0.90 -10.31 16.68
CA ALA A 175 -1.15 -11.19 17.83
C ALA A 175 -1.37 -10.44 19.16
N GLU A 176 -0.90 -9.20 19.25
CA GLU A 176 -1.12 -8.31 20.40
C GLU A 176 -2.58 -7.87 20.54
N LEU A 177 -3.36 -7.87 19.44
CA LEU A 177 -4.77 -7.49 19.45
C LEU A 177 -5.63 -8.60 20.03
N LYS A 178 -6.15 -8.36 21.24
CA LYS A 178 -7.17 -9.18 21.86
C LYS A 178 -8.53 -8.56 21.61
N ILE A 179 -9.26 -9.13 20.66
CA ILE A 179 -10.60 -8.67 20.25
C ILE A 179 -11.66 -9.39 21.08
N ASP A 180 -12.52 -8.60 21.70
CA ASP A 180 -13.71 -9.03 22.45
C ASP A 180 -14.95 -8.56 21.68
N TYR A 181 -15.67 -9.53 21.12
CA TYR A 181 -16.88 -9.28 20.33
C TYR A 181 -18.12 -9.03 21.19
N ASP A 182 -18.14 -9.51 22.43
CA ASP A 182 -19.29 -9.32 23.31
C ASP A 182 -19.36 -7.87 23.79
N ASN A 183 -18.18 -7.28 24.01
CA ASN A 183 -18.05 -5.88 24.43
C ASN A 183 -17.72 -4.91 23.28
N ASN A 184 -17.52 -5.41 22.04
CA ASN A 184 -17.04 -4.65 20.88
C ASN A 184 -15.81 -3.78 21.21
N THR A 185 -14.79 -4.42 21.80
CA THR A 185 -13.53 -3.77 22.16
C THR A 185 -12.33 -4.56 21.66
N CYS A 186 -11.20 -3.87 21.49
CA CYS A 186 -9.91 -4.47 21.21
C CYS A 186 -8.87 -3.91 22.16
N THR A 187 -8.11 -4.81 22.78
CA THR A 187 -7.02 -4.43 23.67
C THR A 187 -5.67 -4.84 23.11
N ALA A 188 -4.69 -3.95 23.19
CA ALA A 188 -3.29 -4.23 22.87
C ALA A 188 -2.38 -3.32 23.68
N ASN A 189 -1.26 -3.86 24.18
CA ASN A 189 -0.24 -3.11 24.93
C ASN A 189 -0.81 -2.26 26.08
N GLY A 190 -1.83 -2.77 26.78
CA GLY A 190 -2.49 -2.10 27.90
C GLY A 190 -3.48 -0.99 27.49
N MET A 191 -3.63 -0.72 26.20
CA MET A 191 -4.62 0.23 25.66
C MET A 191 -5.87 -0.51 25.19
N THR A 192 -7.02 0.14 25.28
CA THR A 192 -8.30 -0.38 24.82
C THR A 192 -8.92 0.57 23.82
N ILE A 193 -9.28 0.04 22.65
CA ILE A 193 -10.06 0.70 21.61
C ILE A 193 -11.46 0.14 21.67
N LYS A 194 -12.44 1.03 21.72
CA LYS A 194 -13.86 0.69 21.63
C LYS A 194 -14.36 0.88 20.21
N GLU A 195 -15.51 0.30 19.95
CA GLU A 195 -16.20 0.57 18.70
C GLU A 195 -16.46 2.06 18.53
N ASN A 196 -16.24 2.55 17.30
CA ASN A 196 -16.31 3.95 16.89
C ASN A 196 -15.14 4.84 17.31
N ASP A 197 -14.15 4.31 18.05
CA ASP A 197 -12.92 5.04 18.30
C ASP A 197 -12.13 5.20 17.00
N MET A 198 -11.53 6.37 16.84
CA MET A 198 -10.71 6.69 15.68
C MET A 198 -9.35 5.98 15.78
N ILE A 199 -8.99 5.25 14.73
CA ILE A 199 -7.68 4.62 14.58
C ILE A 199 -7.11 4.86 13.19
N SER A 200 -5.79 4.77 13.08
CA SER A 200 -5.07 4.86 11.82
C SER A 200 -4.18 3.65 11.63
N ILE A 201 -4.19 3.09 10.41
CA ILE A 201 -3.38 1.93 10.05
C ILE A 201 -2.45 2.26 8.88
N ASP A 202 -1.20 1.84 9.00
CA ASP A 202 -0.22 1.85 7.91
C ASP A 202 0.05 0.41 7.48
N GLY A 203 -0.57 0.02 6.38
CA GLY A 203 -0.46 -1.30 5.78
C GLY A 203 0.89 -1.57 5.10
N SER A 204 1.71 -0.54 4.86
CA SER A 204 3.04 -0.66 4.26
C SER A 204 4.08 -1.11 5.30
N ILE A 205 4.02 -0.56 6.52
CA ILE A 205 4.92 -0.95 7.63
C ILE A 205 4.27 -1.85 8.69
N GLY A 206 2.94 -2.02 8.62
CA GLY A 206 2.18 -2.89 9.52
C GLY A 206 1.91 -2.27 10.89
N THR A 207 1.86 -0.94 11.01
CA THR A 207 1.74 -0.25 12.30
C THR A 207 0.35 0.34 12.50
N ILE A 208 -0.16 0.31 13.73
CA ILE A 208 -1.48 0.81 14.10
C ILE A 208 -1.31 1.95 15.11
N PHE A 209 -2.03 3.04 14.93
CA PHE A 209 -2.00 4.22 15.79
C PHE A 209 -3.39 4.54 16.33
N ILE A 210 -3.42 5.11 17.54
CA ILE A 210 -4.63 5.68 18.12
C ILE A 210 -4.84 7.09 17.54
N GLY A 211 -6.08 7.41 17.18
CA GLY A 211 -6.45 8.70 16.60
C GLY A 211 -6.33 8.74 15.08
N GLU A 212 -6.53 9.94 14.52
CA GLU A 212 -6.42 10.21 13.09
C GLU A 212 -5.04 10.78 12.76
N VAL A 213 -4.17 9.93 12.23
CA VAL A 213 -2.90 10.37 11.66
C VAL A 213 -3.20 10.96 10.28
N PRO A 214 -2.78 12.21 10.00
CA PRO A 214 -2.94 12.81 8.68
C PRO A 214 -2.27 11.98 7.58
N THR A 215 -2.93 11.90 6.43
CA THR A 215 -2.44 11.15 5.28
C THR A 215 -2.05 12.07 4.13
N VAL A 216 -1.07 11.65 3.35
CA VAL A 216 -0.60 12.31 2.13
C VAL A 216 -1.07 11.51 0.92
N GLU A 217 -1.72 12.17 -0.04
CA GLU A 217 -2.14 11.54 -1.30
C GLU A 217 -0.93 11.23 -2.18
N PRO A 218 -0.96 10.11 -2.92
CA PRO A 218 0.10 9.76 -3.85
C PRO A 218 0.10 10.72 -5.04
N GLU A 219 1.26 11.26 -5.38
CA GLU A 219 1.45 12.09 -6.58
C GLU A 219 2.31 11.35 -7.59
N VAL A 220 1.69 10.92 -8.69
CA VAL A 220 2.40 10.31 -9.82
C VAL A 220 3.04 11.43 -10.66
N THR A 221 4.33 11.66 -10.43
CA THR A 221 5.09 12.69 -11.15
C THR A 221 5.57 12.20 -12.53
N LYS A 222 5.91 13.13 -13.43
CA LYS A 222 6.55 12.81 -14.72
C LYS A 222 7.90 12.11 -14.54
N ASP A 223 8.61 12.42 -13.46
CA ASP A 223 9.89 11.80 -13.13
C ASP A 223 9.70 10.32 -12.74
N PHE A 224 8.59 9.95 -12.10
CA PHE A 224 8.25 8.55 -11.85
C PHE A 224 8.07 7.75 -13.14
N GLN A 225 7.37 8.31 -14.14
CA GLN A 225 7.25 7.67 -15.47
C GLN A 225 8.61 7.51 -16.15
N THR A 226 9.53 8.46 -15.94
CA THR A 226 10.90 8.40 -16.47
C THR A 226 11.70 7.26 -15.83
N ILE A 227 11.64 7.11 -14.50
CA ILE A 227 12.26 5.99 -13.78
C ILE A 227 11.68 4.65 -14.26
N LEU A 228 10.36 4.53 -14.41
CA LEU A 228 9.71 3.32 -14.93
C LEU A 228 10.17 2.99 -16.34
N SER A 229 10.33 3.99 -17.21
CA SER A 229 10.87 3.80 -18.56
C SER A 229 12.30 3.25 -18.54
N TRP A 230 13.15 3.76 -17.65
CA TRP A 230 14.52 3.24 -17.49
C TRP A 230 14.51 1.79 -16.98
N ALA A 231 13.68 1.49 -15.99
CA ALA A 231 13.51 0.13 -15.47
C ALA A 231 13.02 -0.83 -16.55
N GLN A 232 12.06 -0.39 -17.37
CA GLN A 232 11.49 -1.18 -18.45
C GLN A 232 12.50 -1.52 -19.55
N ASN A 233 13.49 -0.64 -19.79
CA ASN A 233 14.57 -0.88 -20.74
C ASN A 233 15.70 -1.75 -20.16
N ALA A 234 15.97 -1.62 -18.86
CA ALA A 234 17.04 -2.35 -18.18
C ALA A 234 16.65 -3.80 -17.80
N LYS A 235 15.36 -4.06 -17.60
CA LYS A 235 14.89 -5.38 -17.18
C LYS A 235 15.10 -6.43 -18.28
N GLN A 236 15.35 -7.66 -17.83
CA GLN A 236 15.32 -8.85 -18.70
C GLN A 236 13.98 -9.59 -18.60
N LEU A 237 13.30 -9.49 -17.45
CA LEU A 237 12.06 -10.20 -17.18
C LEU A 237 10.84 -9.45 -17.75
N GLY A 238 9.94 -10.20 -18.39
CA GLY A 238 8.61 -9.70 -18.75
C GLY A 238 7.77 -9.47 -17.48
N ILE A 239 7.11 -8.32 -17.39
CA ILE A 239 6.22 -8.01 -16.25
C ILE A 239 4.78 -8.13 -16.74
N ARG A 240 4.05 -9.07 -16.17
CA ARG A 240 2.61 -9.31 -16.41
C ARG A 240 1.85 -9.07 -15.11
N ALA A 241 0.58 -8.75 -15.22
CA ALA A 241 -0.27 -8.54 -14.06
C ALA A 241 -1.13 -9.76 -13.76
N ASN A 242 -1.52 -9.87 -12.48
CA ASN A 242 -2.61 -10.75 -12.08
C ASN A 242 -3.86 -9.87 -12.04
N ALA A 243 -4.78 -10.08 -12.99
CA ALA A 243 -5.99 -9.29 -13.10
C ALA A 243 -7.15 -10.19 -13.50
N ASP A 244 -8.23 -10.08 -12.74
CA ASP A 244 -9.39 -10.97 -12.86
C ASP A 244 -10.61 -10.23 -13.44
N THR A 245 -10.52 -8.90 -13.59
CA THR A 245 -11.58 -8.03 -14.15
C THR A 245 -11.04 -7.16 -15.28
N PRO A 246 -11.89 -6.72 -16.24
CA PRO A 246 -11.48 -5.84 -17.32
C PRO A 246 -10.83 -4.53 -16.84
N ASP A 247 -11.37 -3.91 -15.79
CA ASP A 247 -10.86 -2.64 -15.29
C ASP A 247 -9.52 -2.79 -14.57
N ALA A 248 -9.33 -3.89 -13.82
CA ALA A 248 -8.02 -4.22 -13.26
C ALA A 248 -6.97 -4.48 -14.37
N ALA A 249 -7.37 -5.12 -15.49
CA ALA A 249 -6.49 -5.34 -16.62
C ALA A 249 -6.11 -4.03 -17.34
N LYS A 250 -7.06 -3.10 -17.52
CA LYS A 250 -6.79 -1.75 -18.06
C LYS A 250 -5.84 -0.97 -17.17
N LEU A 251 -6.08 -0.97 -15.87
CA LEU A 251 -5.22 -0.30 -14.89
C LEU A 251 -3.81 -0.87 -14.92
N ALA A 252 -3.67 -2.19 -14.89
CA ALA A 252 -2.39 -2.87 -15.02
C ALA A 252 -1.64 -2.46 -16.29
N ARG A 253 -2.34 -2.33 -17.42
CA ARG A 253 -1.76 -1.88 -18.68
C ARG A 253 -1.27 -0.44 -18.61
N GLN A 254 -2.00 0.46 -17.95
CA GLN A 254 -1.57 1.85 -17.73
C GLN A 254 -0.26 1.95 -16.94
N TYR A 255 -0.05 1.05 -15.97
CA TYR A 255 1.20 0.94 -15.20
C TYR A 255 2.31 0.13 -15.90
N GLY A 256 2.13 -0.24 -17.19
CA GLY A 256 3.18 -0.85 -18.00
C GLY A 256 3.18 -2.39 -18.04
N ALA A 257 2.13 -3.05 -17.54
CA ALA A 257 2.02 -4.50 -17.68
C ALA A 257 1.98 -4.92 -19.16
N GLN A 258 2.74 -5.96 -19.49
CA GLN A 258 2.88 -6.48 -20.86
C GLN A 258 1.85 -7.57 -21.19
N GLY A 259 0.93 -7.85 -20.28
CA GLY A 259 -0.15 -8.81 -20.43
C GLY A 259 -0.64 -9.30 -19.06
N ILE A 260 -1.59 -10.22 -19.07
CA ILE A 260 -2.11 -10.85 -17.85
C ILE A 260 -1.47 -12.21 -17.67
N GLY A 261 -0.70 -12.41 -16.60
CA GLY A 261 0.02 -13.65 -16.30
C GLY A 261 -0.87 -14.67 -15.59
N LEU A 262 -1.86 -14.19 -14.84
CA LEU A 262 -2.84 -14.99 -14.14
C LEU A 262 -4.18 -14.26 -14.14
N CYS A 263 -5.22 -14.94 -14.62
CA CYS A 263 -6.61 -14.54 -14.46
C CYS A 263 -7.31 -15.65 -13.69
N ARG A 264 -7.73 -15.35 -12.47
CA ARG A 264 -8.39 -16.27 -11.56
C ARG A 264 -9.87 -16.34 -11.86
N THR A 265 -10.26 -17.36 -12.60
CA THR A 265 -11.67 -17.55 -12.99
C THR A 265 -12.57 -17.77 -11.79
N GLU A 266 -12.05 -18.33 -10.68
CA GLU A 266 -12.82 -18.56 -9.45
C GLU A 266 -13.43 -17.26 -8.88
N ARG A 267 -12.72 -16.14 -9.02
CA ARG A 267 -13.20 -14.84 -8.52
C ARG A 267 -14.29 -14.24 -9.40
N MET A 268 -14.39 -14.67 -10.64
CA MET A 268 -15.45 -14.26 -11.55
C MET A 268 -16.83 -14.81 -11.12
N PHE A 269 -16.86 -15.77 -10.19
CA PHE A 269 -18.07 -16.37 -9.62
C PHE A 269 -18.50 -15.78 -8.26
N ASN A 270 -17.69 -14.89 -7.66
CA ASN A 270 -17.96 -14.34 -6.32
C ASN A 270 -18.94 -13.15 -6.32
N GLU A 271 -19.38 -12.67 -7.49
CA GLU A 271 -20.45 -11.68 -7.55
C GLU A 271 -21.79 -12.30 -7.13
N ILE A 272 -22.65 -11.50 -6.47
CA ILE A 272 -23.88 -11.94 -5.80
C ILE A 272 -24.85 -12.65 -6.79
N ASP A 273 -24.83 -12.24 -8.06
CA ASP A 273 -25.61 -12.80 -9.15
C ASP A 273 -25.11 -14.17 -9.66
N ARG A 274 -23.87 -14.56 -9.33
CA ARG A 274 -23.21 -15.77 -9.88
C ARG A 274 -22.93 -16.85 -8.83
N ILE A 275 -22.85 -16.48 -7.55
CA ILE A 275 -22.58 -17.45 -6.50
C ILE A 275 -23.70 -18.50 -6.38
N GLY A 276 -24.96 -18.11 -6.60
CA GLY A 276 -26.11 -19.01 -6.57
C GLY A 276 -26.01 -20.10 -7.65
N LEU A 277 -25.67 -19.71 -8.88
CA LEU A 277 -25.42 -20.65 -9.97
C LEU A 277 -24.27 -21.61 -9.63
N PHE A 278 -23.29 -21.20 -8.82
CA PHE A 278 -22.09 -22.00 -8.54
C PHE A 278 -22.40 -23.06 -7.50
N VAL A 279 -23.19 -22.68 -6.50
CA VAL A 279 -23.80 -23.59 -5.55
C VAL A 279 -24.70 -24.60 -6.28
N GLU A 280 -25.57 -24.17 -7.20
CA GLU A 280 -26.41 -25.07 -8.00
C GLU A 280 -25.58 -26.09 -8.79
N MET A 281 -24.48 -25.65 -9.41
CA MET A 281 -23.58 -26.55 -10.14
C MET A 281 -22.92 -27.60 -9.22
N ILE A 282 -22.54 -27.22 -8.00
CA ILE A 282 -21.96 -28.13 -7.00
C ILE A 282 -23.00 -29.12 -6.49
N MET A 283 -24.22 -28.65 -6.25
CA MET A 283 -25.32 -29.45 -5.70
C MET A 283 -25.98 -30.38 -6.73
N ALA A 284 -25.71 -30.19 -8.03
CA ALA A 284 -26.25 -31.03 -9.10
C ALA A 284 -25.90 -32.52 -8.90
N GLN A 285 -26.93 -33.37 -8.91
CA GLN A 285 -26.81 -34.81 -8.65
C GLN A 285 -26.57 -35.65 -9.91
N SER A 286 -26.73 -35.05 -11.10
CA SER A 286 -26.51 -35.72 -12.39
C SER A 286 -25.65 -34.90 -13.34
N ALA A 287 -25.06 -35.57 -14.34
CA ALA A 287 -24.30 -34.92 -15.39
C ALA A 287 -25.18 -34.04 -16.29
N GLU A 288 -26.42 -34.44 -16.57
CA GLU A 288 -27.40 -33.61 -17.30
C GLU A 288 -27.68 -32.29 -16.56
N GLU A 289 -28.00 -32.36 -15.27
CA GLU A 289 -28.32 -31.20 -14.44
C GLU A 289 -27.14 -30.22 -14.38
N ARG A 290 -25.93 -30.73 -14.12
CA ARG A 290 -24.70 -29.92 -14.12
C ARG A 290 -24.47 -29.25 -15.48
N ASN A 291 -24.71 -29.95 -16.58
CA ASN A 291 -24.56 -29.40 -17.93
C ASN A 291 -25.60 -28.31 -18.24
N GLN A 292 -26.79 -28.40 -17.69
CA GLN A 292 -27.84 -27.40 -17.86
C GLN A 292 -27.49 -26.10 -17.13
N VAL A 293 -27.02 -26.21 -15.90
CA VAL A 293 -26.47 -25.07 -15.13
C VAL A 293 -25.28 -24.45 -15.89
N LEU A 294 -24.32 -25.26 -16.38
CA LEU A 294 -23.16 -24.82 -17.19
C LEU A 294 -23.53 -24.12 -18.51
N LYS A 295 -24.70 -24.42 -19.10
CA LYS A 295 -25.17 -23.71 -20.30
C LYS A 295 -25.61 -22.28 -19.96
N ASN A 296 -26.32 -22.10 -18.85
CA ASN A 296 -26.71 -20.78 -18.36
C ASN A 296 -25.47 -19.91 -18.07
N TYR A 297 -24.36 -20.55 -17.67
CA TYR A 297 -23.06 -19.90 -17.45
C TYR A 297 -22.34 -19.38 -18.69
N LYS A 298 -22.44 -20.07 -19.84
CA LYS A 298 -21.72 -19.66 -21.07
C LYS A 298 -22.09 -18.25 -21.53
N ASN A 299 -23.29 -17.77 -21.17
CA ASN A 299 -23.74 -16.43 -21.50
C ASN A 299 -23.00 -15.33 -20.72
N TYR A 300 -22.61 -15.59 -19.46
CA TYR A 300 -21.86 -14.63 -18.65
C TYR A 300 -20.37 -14.55 -19.03
N ARG A 301 -19.79 -15.67 -19.48
CA ARG A 301 -18.37 -15.75 -19.86
C ARG A 301 -18.03 -14.96 -21.15
N LYS A 302 -19.01 -14.77 -22.04
CA LYS A 302 -18.85 -14.01 -23.29
C LYS A 302 -18.78 -12.50 -23.11
N VAL A 303 -19.16 -11.96 -21.95
CA VAL A 303 -19.14 -10.51 -21.68
C VAL A 303 -17.74 -10.04 -21.26
N ILE A 304 -16.83 -10.96 -20.94
CA ILE A 304 -15.53 -10.68 -20.32
C ILE A 304 -14.34 -11.04 -21.24
N SER A 305 -14.61 -11.64 -22.41
CA SER A 305 -13.64 -11.86 -23.50
C SER A 305 -13.66 -10.70 -24.50
#